data_AF-A0A6J8D011-F1
#
_entry.id   AF-A0A6J8D011-F1
#
_cell.length_a   1.000
_cell.length_b   1.000
_cell.length_c   1.000
_cell.angle_alpha   90.00
_cell.angle_beta   90.00
_cell.angle_gamma   90.00
#
_symmetry.space_group_name_H-M   'P 1'
#
loop_
_entity.id
_entity.type
_entity.pdbx_description
1 polymer ?
#
loop_
_entity_poly.entity_id
_entity_poly.type
_entity_poly.pdbx_seq_one_letter_code
_entity_poly.pdbx_strand_id
1 'polypeptide(L)'
;MAAFYLGTEVASKLKIETLKNVEMFPLLCMLYANSTSNDTADNFVNPYEKLELELNLIRYQNEGAYLGLALLVLFNKIIPKTLFTNNATLSLKTETLYTSLCQECKLSTTPAFSYILTCLLDFQGTYITETENFIVAVHDKIFDIISFYVGKQILDTVLQYGNWTFISQRVQFESINERHCDFSILIPREYERKYFDRIAVEITNNKYFNVFCVNQLQYDSFQHAFLKFVSENEMICKIMTENMWPLTLSSLLGYTQIVEFVMFKRKDKKSNLTEIKFDSCSD
;
A
#
# COMPACT_ATOMS: atom_id res chain seq x y z
N MET A 1 19.26 20.59 20.24
CA MET A 1 18.03 21.02 20.95
C MET A 1 17.22 19.82 21.48
N ALA A 2 17.06 18.71 20.74
CA ALA A 2 16.37 17.50 21.23
C ALA A 2 17.07 16.79 22.42
N ALA A 3 18.40 16.81 22.49
CA ALA A 3 19.15 16.20 23.61
C ALA A 3 18.92 16.86 24.98
N PHE A 4 18.35 18.07 25.02
CA PHE A 4 18.11 18.80 26.28
C PHE A 4 16.84 18.33 27.00
N TYR A 5 15.97 17.56 26.32
CA TYR A 5 14.72 17.03 26.88
C TYR A 5 14.86 15.62 27.51
N LEU A 6 15.99 14.95 27.29
CA LEU A 6 16.27 13.66 27.92
C LEU A 6 17.01 13.93 29.23
N GLY A 7 16.43 13.52 30.35
CA GLY A 7 17.08 13.60 31.65
C GLY A 7 18.50 13.00 31.61
N THR A 8 19.39 13.53 32.45
CA THR A 8 20.83 13.19 32.49
C THR A 8 21.13 11.69 32.61
N GLU A 9 20.17 10.90 33.09
CA GLU A 9 20.26 9.45 33.25
C GLU A 9 20.00 8.64 31.97
N VAL A 10 19.17 9.17 31.05
CA VAL A 10 18.90 8.51 29.75
C VAL A 10 20.05 8.76 28.77
N ALA A 11 20.57 9.98 28.80
CA ALA A 11 21.73 10.40 28.02
C ALA A 11 23.04 9.70 28.44
N SER A 12 23.12 9.18 29.67
CA SER A 12 24.29 8.44 30.15
C SER A 12 24.24 6.93 29.81
N LYS A 13 23.03 6.34 29.68
CA LYS A 13 22.84 4.95 29.22
C LYS A 13 22.95 4.79 27.70
N LEU A 14 22.51 5.77 26.92
CA LEU A 14 22.63 5.77 25.47
C LEU A 14 23.91 6.49 25.04
N LYS A 15 24.87 5.78 24.43
CA LYS A 15 26.03 6.43 23.81
C LYS A 15 25.51 7.48 22.81
N ILE A 16 25.95 8.72 22.98
CA ILE A 16 25.52 9.89 22.17
C ILE A 16 25.70 9.64 20.66
N GLU A 17 26.67 8.81 20.26
CA GLU A 17 26.86 8.40 18.86
C GLU A 17 25.75 7.48 18.34
N THR A 18 25.20 6.60 19.17
CA THR A 18 24.05 5.73 18.80
C THR A 18 22.81 6.58 18.55
N LEU A 19 22.57 7.60 19.37
CA LEU A 19 21.42 8.50 19.24
C LEU A 19 21.47 9.39 17.99
N LYS A 20 22.67 9.78 17.53
CA LYS A 20 22.85 10.56 16.30
C LYS A 20 22.52 9.77 15.03
N ASN A 21 22.56 8.45 15.10
CA ASN A 21 22.31 7.55 13.97
C ASN A 21 20.88 7.01 13.93
N VAL A 22 20.04 7.30 14.94
CA VAL A 22 18.63 6.92 14.91
C VAL A 22 17.88 7.95 14.07
N GLU A 23 17.54 7.61 12.83
CA GLU A 23 16.80 8.48 11.89
C GLU A 23 15.48 9.03 12.47
N MET A 24 14.93 8.36 13.50
CA MET A 24 13.70 8.74 14.19
C MET A 24 13.92 9.50 15.51
N PHE A 25 15.15 9.86 15.88
CA PHE A 25 15.45 10.34 17.23
C PHE A 25 14.59 11.53 17.70
N PRO A 26 14.40 12.63 16.93
CA PRO A 26 13.54 13.73 17.37
C PRO A 26 12.08 13.31 17.60
N LEU A 27 11.61 12.34 16.81
CA LEU A 27 10.25 11.84 16.84
C LEU A 27 10.04 10.88 18.02
N LEU A 28 10.99 9.99 18.27
CA LEU A 28 11.00 9.14 19.46
C LEU A 28 11.08 9.97 20.74
N CYS A 29 11.85 11.07 20.74
CA CYS A 29 11.83 12.02 21.84
C CYS A 29 10.44 12.61 22.06
N MET A 30 9.70 12.95 21.00
CA MET A 30 8.34 13.50 21.12
C MET A 30 7.34 12.45 21.64
N LEU A 31 7.44 11.21 21.13
CA LEU A 31 6.60 10.08 21.55
C LEU A 31 6.81 9.71 23.03
N TYR A 32 8.07 9.70 23.49
CA TYR A 32 8.42 9.27 24.84
C TYR A 32 8.67 10.40 25.83
N ALA A 33 8.48 11.66 25.44
CA ALA A 33 8.69 12.85 26.29
C ALA A 33 7.92 12.76 27.62
N ASN A 34 6.74 12.13 27.60
CA ASN A 34 5.87 12.01 28.76
C ASN A 34 5.82 10.58 29.34
N SER A 35 6.68 9.67 28.86
CA SER A 35 6.72 8.30 29.40
C SER A 35 7.35 8.30 30.79
N THR A 36 6.61 7.81 31.78
CA THR A 36 7.07 7.68 33.18
C THR A 36 7.88 6.41 33.43
N SER A 37 8.11 5.60 32.39
CA SER A 37 8.82 4.32 32.50
C SER A 37 10.33 4.52 32.61
N ASN A 38 10.97 3.81 33.55
CA ASN A 38 12.43 3.78 33.70
C ASN A 38 13.18 3.18 32.50
N ASP A 39 12.47 2.62 31.50
CA ASP A 39 13.00 2.00 30.27
C ASP A 39 13.03 2.95 29.06
N THR A 40 13.14 4.26 29.31
CA THR A 40 13.26 5.27 28.24
C THR A 40 14.40 4.98 27.26
N ALA A 41 15.49 4.32 27.70
CA ALA A 41 16.60 3.98 26.83
C ALA A 41 16.26 2.88 25.81
N ASP A 42 15.52 1.83 26.23
CA ASP A 42 15.16 0.71 25.36
C ASP A 42 14.16 1.13 24.28
N ASN A 43 13.33 2.13 24.57
CA ASN A 43 12.43 2.77 23.59
C ASN A 43 13.18 3.39 22.40
N PHE A 44 14.46 3.78 22.56
CA PHE A 44 15.30 4.26 21.46
C PHE A 44 16.10 3.14 20.78
N VAL A 45 16.27 1.99 21.43
CA VAL A 45 17.01 0.85 20.89
C VAL A 45 16.12 0.03 19.96
N ASN A 46 14.85 -0.18 20.32
CA ASN A 46 13.91 -0.98 19.53
C ASN A 46 12.56 -0.26 19.30
N PRO A 47 12.57 0.87 18.57
CA PRO A 47 11.38 1.72 18.42
C PRO A 47 10.23 1.03 17.69
N TYR A 48 10.52 0.04 16.85
CA TYR A 48 9.53 -0.67 16.05
C TYR A 48 8.61 -1.54 16.89
N GLU A 49 9.17 -2.39 17.75
CA GLU A 49 8.40 -3.27 18.64
C GLU A 49 7.48 -2.46 19.56
N LYS A 50 7.97 -1.31 20.04
CA LYS A 50 7.18 -0.43 20.91
C LYS A 50 6.02 0.22 20.17
N LEU A 51 6.25 0.75 18.97
CA LEU A 51 5.20 1.33 18.13
C LEU A 51 4.17 0.28 17.70
N GLU A 52 4.59 -0.95 17.41
CA GLU A 52 3.68 -2.06 17.13
C GLU A 52 2.77 -2.37 18.33
N LEU A 53 3.32 -2.39 19.56
CA LEU A 53 2.53 -2.55 20.78
C LEU A 53 1.53 -1.40 20.98
N GLU A 54 1.93 -0.16 20.71
CA GLU A 54 1.03 1.00 20.80
C GLU A 54 -0.09 0.93 19.77
N LEU A 55 0.21 0.57 18.52
CA LEU A 55 -0.81 0.38 17.48
C LEU A 55 -1.77 -0.76 17.83
N ASN A 56 -1.26 -1.83 18.47
CA ASN A 56 -2.09 -2.90 18.98
C ASN A 56 -3.02 -2.43 20.13
N LEU A 57 -2.53 -1.57 21.03
CA LEU A 57 -3.38 -0.97 22.07
C LEU A 57 -4.45 -0.07 21.47
N ILE A 58 -4.09 0.79 20.51
CA ILE A 58 -5.03 1.69 19.81
C ILE A 58 -6.15 0.87 19.15
N ARG A 59 -5.82 -0.25 18.50
CA ARG A 59 -6.80 -1.15 17.87
C ARG A 59 -7.92 -1.57 18.81
N TYR A 60 -7.60 -1.87 20.08
CA TYR A 60 -8.59 -2.40 21.04
C TYR A 60 -9.20 -1.32 21.94
N GLN A 61 -8.49 -0.22 22.18
CA GLN A 61 -8.92 0.82 23.12
C GLN A 61 -9.56 2.03 22.43
N ASN A 62 -9.23 2.28 21.16
CA ASN A 62 -9.74 3.41 20.39
C ASN A 62 -9.95 3.00 18.92
N GLU A 63 -11.06 2.29 18.68
CA GLU A 63 -11.45 1.82 17.35
C GLU A 63 -11.55 2.96 16.33
N GLY A 64 -12.02 4.14 16.75
CA GLY A 64 -12.12 5.33 15.90
C GLY A 64 -10.74 5.78 15.38
N ALA A 65 -9.75 5.87 16.26
CA ALA A 65 -8.38 6.20 15.87
C ALA A 65 -7.76 5.11 14.99
N TYR A 66 -7.99 3.84 15.31
CA TYR A 66 -7.49 2.72 14.50
C TYR A 66 -8.04 2.75 13.07
N LEU A 67 -9.35 3.01 12.90
CA LEU A 67 -9.94 3.22 11.58
C LEU A 67 -9.35 4.43 10.86
N GLY A 68 -9.07 5.52 11.59
CA GLY A 68 -8.39 6.69 11.04
C GLY A 68 -7.00 6.36 10.49
N LEU A 69 -6.22 5.55 11.22
CA LEU A 69 -4.92 5.05 10.77
C LEU A 69 -5.08 4.09 9.58
N ALA A 70 -6.09 3.24 9.57
CA ALA A 70 -6.38 2.38 8.41
C ALA A 70 -6.74 3.19 7.15
N LEU A 71 -7.53 4.25 7.27
CA LEU A 71 -7.78 5.20 6.18
C LEU A 71 -6.47 5.87 5.73
N LEU A 72 -5.58 6.23 6.66
CA LEU A 72 -4.27 6.80 6.32
C LEU A 72 -3.45 5.85 5.44
N VAL A 73 -3.50 4.55 5.73
CA VAL A 73 -2.85 3.50 4.93
C VAL A 73 -3.50 3.40 3.54
N LEU A 74 -4.83 3.28 3.47
CA LEU A 74 -5.56 3.14 2.21
C LEU A 74 -5.36 4.33 1.26
N PHE A 75 -5.26 5.54 1.81
CA PHE A 75 -5.04 6.77 1.04
C PHE A 75 -3.57 7.11 0.80
N ASN A 76 -2.64 6.24 1.22
CA ASN A 76 -1.19 6.45 1.12
C ASN A 76 -0.76 7.78 1.78
N LYS A 77 -0.71 7.77 3.11
CA LYS A 77 -0.20 8.83 4.00
C LYS A 77 -0.91 10.18 3.99
N ILE A 78 -1.87 10.43 3.08
CA ILE A 78 -2.58 11.71 2.96
C ILE A 78 -4.08 11.46 2.80
N ILE A 79 -4.87 11.85 3.80
CA ILE A 79 -6.34 11.77 3.76
C ILE A 79 -6.93 13.16 3.48
N PRO A 80 -7.78 13.32 2.45
CA PRO A 80 -8.54 14.55 2.24
C PRO A 80 -9.53 14.78 3.38
N LYS A 81 -9.55 15.97 3.98
CA LYS A 81 -10.52 16.32 5.04
C LYS A 81 -11.98 16.29 4.58
N THR A 82 -12.21 16.50 3.29
CA THR A 82 -13.53 16.38 2.66
C THR A 82 -14.16 14.99 2.85
N LEU A 83 -13.36 13.96 3.15
CA LEU A 83 -13.84 12.63 3.54
C LEU A 83 -14.65 12.66 4.85
N PHE A 84 -14.34 13.58 5.76
CA PHE A 84 -14.93 13.65 7.09
C PHE A 84 -16.06 14.66 7.22
N THR A 85 -16.36 15.43 6.17
CA THR A 85 -17.40 16.46 6.21
C THR A 85 -18.77 15.89 5.87
N ASN A 86 -19.75 16.12 6.75
CA ASN A 86 -21.14 15.64 6.62
C ASN A 86 -21.89 16.08 5.35
N ASN A 87 -21.35 17.05 4.61
CA ASN A 87 -22.00 17.65 3.43
C ASN A 87 -21.52 17.05 2.11
N ALA A 88 -20.49 16.20 2.12
CA ALA A 88 -20.08 15.48 0.93
C ALA A 88 -20.95 14.23 0.82
N THR A 89 -21.83 14.17 -0.19
CA THR A 89 -22.39 12.88 -0.62
C THR A 89 -21.19 11.98 -0.90
N LEU A 90 -20.97 11.00 -0.01
CA LEU A 90 -19.89 10.06 -0.20
C LEU A 90 -20.14 9.35 -1.52
N SER A 91 -19.08 9.20 -2.33
CA SER A 91 -19.22 8.37 -3.51
C SER A 91 -19.57 6.95 -3.05
N LEU A 92 -20.38 6.23 -3.83
CA LEU A 92 -20.70 4.82 -3.57
C LEU A 92 -19.42 3.99 -3.30
N LYS A 93 -18.32 4.34 -3.99
CA LYS A 93 -17.01 3.73 -3.79
C LYS A 93 -16.46 3.97 -2.38
N THR A 94 -16.61 5.17 -1.84
CA THR A 94 -16.15 5.53 -0.49
C THR A 94 -16.97 4.82 0.59
N GLU A 95 -18.29 4.75 0.43
CA GLU A 95 -19.17 4.02 1.35
C GLU A 95 -18.86 2.52 1.35
N THR A 96 -18.64 1.94 0.17
CA THR A 96 -18.31 0.52 0.04
C THR A 96 -16.94 0.20 0.64
N LEU A 97 -15.93 1.06 0.39
CA LEU A 97 -14.61 0.97 1.02
C LEU A 97 -14.75 0.98 2.54
N TYR A 98 -15.49 1.94 3.06
CA TYR A 98 -15.62 2.12 4.50
C TYR A 98 -16.36 0.97 5.18
N THR A 99 -17.41 0.45 4.52
CA THR A 99 -18.13 -0.74 4.98
C THR A 99 -17.22 -1.95 5.00
N SER A 100 -16.42 -2.16 3.93
CA SER A 100 -15.46 -3.26 3.85
C SER A 100 -14.40 -3.18 4.95
N LEU A 101 -13.88 -1.97 5.20
CA LEU A 101 -12.93 -1.71 6.27
C LEU A 101 -13.50 -2.05 7.65
N CYS A 102 -14.72 -1.60 7.94
CA CYS A 102 -15.36 -1.89 9.24
C CYS A 102 -15.60 -3.39 9.43
N GLN A 103 -16.00 -4.10 8.37
CA GLN A 103 -16.19 -5.55 8.39
C GLN A 103 -14.89 -6.30 8.64
N GLU A 104 -13.80 -5.93 7.96
CA GLU A 104 -12.50 -6.56 8.14
C GLU A 104 -11.91 -6.28 9.54
N CYS A 105 -12.16 -5.08 10.08
CA CYS A 105 -11.86 -4.73 11.46
C CYS A 105 -12.80 -5.40 12.49
N LYS A 106 -13.82 -6.15 12.07
CA LYS A 106 -14.80 -6.86 12.92
C LYS A 106 -15.57 -5.94 13.87
N LEU A 107 -15.90 -4.74 13.42
CA LEU A 107 -16.63 -3.78 14.24
C LEU A 107 -18.12 -4.14 14.30
N SER A 108 -18.70 -3.97 15.49
CA SER A 108 -20.13 -4.23 15.73
C SER A 108 -21.03 -3.15 15.14
N THR A 109 -20.51 -1.93 15.02
CA THR A 109 -21.20 -0.79 14.43
C THR A 109 -20.24 -0.02 13.53
N THR A 110 -20.78 0.66 12.53
CA THR A 110 -20.01 1.52 11.62
C THR A 110 -19.98 2.94 12.21
N PRO A 111 -18.87 3.42 12.77
CA PRO A 111 -18.83 4.75 13.38
C PRO A 111 -19.05 5.85 12.34
N ALA A 112 -19.46 7.04 12.79
CA ALA A 112 -19.51 8.20 11.91
C ALA A 112 -18.09 8.67 11.53
N PHE A 113 -17.91 9.16 10.31
CA PHE A 113 -16.62 9.73 9.88
C PHE A 113 -16.16 10.89 10.78
N SER A 114 -17.10 11.72 11.27
CA SER A 114 -16.78 12.79 12.22
C SER A 114 -16.17 12.27 13.52
N TYR A 115 -16.66 11.14 14.03
CA TYR A 115 -16.10 10.49 15.22
C TYR A 115 -14.69 9.96 14.95
N ILE A 116 -14.46 9.32 13.80
CA ILE A 116 -13.11 8.88 13.38
C ILE A 116 -12.15 10.06 13.34
N LEU A 117 -12.56 11.18 12.75
CA LEU A 117 -11.75 12.38 12.68
C LEU A 117 -11.36 12.86 14.08
N THR A 118 -12.33 12.99 14.99
CA THR A 118 -12.07 13.41 16.38
C THR A 118 -11.04 12.49 17.05
N CYS A 119 -11.25 11.17 16.99
CA CYS A 119 -10.32 10.22 17.59
C CYS A 119 -8.93 10.23 16.93
N LEU A 120 -8.84 10.47 15.63
CA LEU A 120 -7.56 10.56 14.92
C LEU A 120 -6.78 11.83 15.29
N LEU A 121 -7.47 12.94 15.53
CA LEU A 121 -6.86 14.21 15.94
C LEU A 121 -6.26 14.17 17.35
N ASP A 122 -6.72 13.27 18.21
CA ASP A 122 -6.07 13.02 19.51
C ASP A 122 -4.60 12.58 19.37
N PHE A 123 -4.21 12.08 18.19
CA PHE A 123 -2.84 11.66 17.87
C PHE A 123 -2.06 12.68 17.03
N GLN A 124 -2.53 13.93 16.98
CA GLN A 124 -1.83 15.01 16.30
C GLN A 124 -0.43 15.25 16.92
N GLY A 125 0.57 15.41 16.07
CA GLY A 125 1.98 15.53 16.46
C GLY A 125 2.66 14.19 16.77
N THR A 126 1.90 13.09 16.91
CA THR A 126 2.41 11.74 17.22
C THR A 126 2.43 10.87 15.98
N TYR A 127 1.26 10.67 15.36
CA TYR A 127 1.11 9.86 14.14
C TYR A 127 0.75 10.71 12.92
N ILE A 128 0.02 11.80 13.15
CA ILE A 128 -0.54 12.64 12.10
C ILE A 128 -0.27 14.12 12.33
N THR A 129 -0.31 14.88 11.25
CA THR A 129 -0.34 16.34 11.24
C THR A 129 -1.56 16.78 10.46
N GLU A 130 -2.30 17.71 11.03
CA GLU A 130 -3.44 18.34 10.37
C GLU A 130 -2.97 19.56 9.57
N THR A 131 -3.44 19.66 8.32
CA THR A 131 -3.29 20.85 7.47
C THR A 131 -4.67 21.43 7.16
N GLU A 132 -4.76 22.55 6.45
CA GLU A 132 -6.04 23.14 6.06
C GLU A 132 -6.98 22.13 5.37
N ASN A 133 -6.43 21.33 4.44
CA ASN A 133 -7.22 20.47 3.55
C ASN A 133 -6.99 18.96 3.77
N PHE A 134 -5.95 18.57 4.50
CA PHE A 134 -5.54 17.17 4.61
C PHE A 134 -5.14 16.79 6.03
N ILE A 135 -5.26 15.49 6.31
CA ILE A 135 -4.59 14.82 7.42
C ILE A 135 -3.44 14.02 6.83
N VAL A 136 -2.23 14.24 7.34
CA VAL A 136 -1.01 13.66 6.76
C VAL A 136 -0.27 12.88 7.84
N ALA A 137 0.37 11.77 7.49
CA ALA A 137 1.29 11.11 8.40
C ALA A 137 2.42 12.06 8.81
N VAL A 138 2.78 12.10 10.09
CA VAL A 138 3.76 13.07 10.61
C VAL A 138 5.15 12.87 9.99
N HIS A 139 5.51 11.62 9.67
CA HIS A 139 6.82 11.24 9.14
C HIS A 139 6.71 9.94 8.33
N ASP A 140 7.50 9.83 7.25
CA ASP A 140 7.46 8.65 6.36
C ASP A 140 7.81 7.35 7.12
N LYS A 141 8.80 7.36 8.03
CA LYS A 141 9.15 6.18 8.85
C LYS A 141 8.02 5.73 9.78
N ILE A 142 7.27 6.66 10.36
CA ILE A 142 6.10 6.30 11.18
C ILE A 142 5.01 5.72 10.29
N PHE A 143 4.80 6.30 9.12
CA PHE A 143 3.88 5.75 8.14
C PHE A 143 4.28 4.36 7.68
N ASP A 144 5.57 4.06 7.49
CA ASP A 144 6.04 2.73 7.12
C ASP A 144 5.66 1.69 8.18
N ILE A 145 5.81 2.03 9.47
CA ILE A 145 5.42 1.14 10.58
C ILE A 145 3.90 0.98 10.64
N ILE A 146 3.15 2.09 10.61
CA ILE A 146 1.68 2.07 10.62
C ILE A 146 1.18 1.23 9.46
N SER A 147 1.68 1.47 8.25
CA SER A 147 1.24 0.78 7.06
C SER A 147 1.58 -0.69 7.05
N PHE A 148 2.75 -1.07 7.55
CA PHE A 148 3.12 -2.47 7.70
C PHE A 148 2.22 -3.18 8.71
N TYR A 149 2.01 -2.58 9.88
CA TYR A 149 1.18 -3.18 10.93
C TYR A 149 -0.29 -3.23 10.53
N VAL A 150 -0.89 -2.07 10.25
CA VAL A 150 -2.32 -1.94 9.94
C VAL A 150 -2.64 -2.58 8.59
N GLY A 151 -1.81 -2.38 7.57
CA GLY A 151 -2.06 -2.89 6.22
C GLY A 151 -2.12 -4.42 6.16
N LYS A 152 -1.37 -5.13 7.01
CA LYS A 152 -1.50 -6.59 7.17
C LYS A 152 -2.85 -7.02 7.77
N GLN A 153 -3.40 -6.22 8.68
CA GLN A 153 -4.66 -6.53 9.36
C GLN A 153 -5.88 -6.25 8.49
N ILE A 154 -5.73 -5.40 7.46
CA ILE A 154 -6.80 -5.00 6.54
C ILE A 154 -6.45 -5.34 5.08
N LEU A 155 -5.80 -6.49 4.87
CA LEU A 155 -5.21 -6.85 3.58
C LEU A 155 -6.26 -6.92 2.46
N ASP A 156 -7.48 -7.41 2.73
CA ASP A 156 -8.53 -7.47 1.71
C ASP A 156 -8.94 -6.08 1.25
N THR A 157 -9.18 -5.17 2.20
CA THR A 157 -9.51 -3.79 1.91
C THR A 157 -8.35 -3.08 1.21
N VAL A 158 -7.09 -3.36 1.60
CA VAL A 158 -5.90 -2.81 0.94
C VAL A 158 -5.84 -3.25 -0.52
N LEU A 159 -5.98 -4.54 -0.82
CA LEU A 159 -5.89 -5.05 -2.19
C LEU A 159 -7.04 -4.53 -3.06
N GLN A 160 -8.24 -4.38 -2.51
CA GLN A 160 -9.40 -3.97 -3.27
C GLN A 160 -9.48 -2.44 -3.49
N TYR A 161 -9.18 -1.65 -2.45
CA TYR A 161 -9.46 -0.22 -2.42
C TYR A 161 -8.24 0.66 -2.21
N GLY A 162 -7.12 0.09 -1.78
CA GLY A 162 -5.89 0.82 -1.51
C GLY A 162 -5.39 1.63 -2.71
N ASN A 163 -4.74 2.74 -2.39
CA ASN A 163 -4.01 3.54 -3.36
C ASN A 163 -3.01 2.66 -4.12
N TRP A 164 -2.98 2.79 -5.44
CA TRP A 164 -2.13 1.91 -6.25
C TRP A 164 -0.64 2.08 -5.95
N THR A 165 -0.17 3.32 -5.77
CA THR A 165 1.23 3.60 -5.43
C THR A 165 1.60 2.94 -4.11
N PHE A 166 0.67 2.87 -3.14
CA PHE A 166 0.88 2.13 -1.91
C PHE A 166 1.06 0.63 -2.18
N ILE A 167 0.13 0.03 -2.93
CA ILE A 167 0.15 -1.41 -3.25
C ILE A 167 1.43 -1.77 -4.00
N SER A 168 1.82 -1.00 -5.02
CA SER A 168 2.98 -1.28 -5.87
C SER A 168 4.32 -1.17 -5.13
N GLN A 169 4.37 -0.38 -4.05
CA GLN A 169 5.59 -0.09 -3.27
C GLN A 169 5.68 -0.85 -1.96
N ARG A 170 4.60 -1.46 -1.46
CA ARG A 170 4.59 -2.10 -0.13
C ARG A 170 4.02 -3.50 -0.12
N VAL A 171 3.29 -3.91 -1.14
CA VAL A 171 2.73 -5.26 -1.20
C VAL A 171 3.63 -6.15 -2.05
N GLN A 172 3.95 -7.35 -1.54
CA GLN A 172 4.82 -8.31 -2.20
C GLN A 172 4.30 -9.74 -2.01
N PHE A 173 4.42 -10.61 -3.02
CA PHE A 173 4.08 -12.03 -2.87
C PHE A 173 5.06 -12.71 -1.92
N GLU A 174 4.54 -13.50 -0.98
CA GLU A 174 5.36 -14.28 -0.05
C GLU A 174 6.29 -15.27 -0.75
N SER A 175 5.92 -15.72 -1.96
CA SER A 175 6.72 -16.60 -2.82
C SER A 175 7.98 -15.95 -3.41
N ILE A 176 8.12 -14.62 -3.30
CA ILE A 176 9.31 -13.88 -3.74
C ILE A 176 10.22 -13.70 -2.52
N ASN A 177 11.37 -14.37 -2.53
CA ASN A 177 12.29 -14.42 -1.38
C ASN A 177 13.00 -13.07 -1.14
N GLU A 178 13.22 -12.29 -2.20
CA GLU A 178 13.94 -11.02 -2.15
C GLU A 178 13.02 -9.88 -1.70
N ARG A 179 13.17 -9.42 -0.45
CA ARG A 179 12.42 -8.24 0.01
C ARG A 179 12.95 -6.97 -0.66
N HIS A 180 12.03 -6.18 -1.21
CA HIS A 180 12.37 -4.88 -1.76
C HIS A 180 12.44 -3.77 -0.69
N CYS A 181 11.75 -3.94 0.46
CA CYS A 181 11.88 -3.08 1.63
C CYS A 181 11.57 -3.83 2.94
N ASP A 182 12.10 -3.34 4.07
CA ASP A 182 11.93 -3.96 5.39
C ASP A 182 10.45 -4.05 5.83
N PHE A 183 9.65 -3.07 5.42
CA PHE A 183 8.23 -2.92 5.74
C PHE A 183 7.29 -3.44 4.62
N SER A 184 7.73 -4.45 3.87
CA SER A 184 6.89 -5.09 2.85
C SER A 184 5.77 -5.93 3.49
N ILE A 185 4.53 -5.67 3.11
CA ILE A 185 3.36 -6.52 3.39
C ILE A 185 3.43 -7.74 2.46
N LEU A 186 3.81 -8.87 3.02
CA LEU A 186 3.82 -10.15 2.31
C LEU A 186 2.40 -10.66 2.18
N ILE A 187 1.98 -11.01 0.96
CA ILE A 187 0.68 -11.59 0.70
C ILE A 187 0.82 -13.10 0.47
N PRO A 188 0.05 -13.91 1.21
CA PRO A 188 -0.02 -15.34 0.98
C PRO A 188 -0.62 -15.68 -0.38
N ARG A 189 -0.40 -16.92 -0.82
CA ARG A 189 -0.83 -17.42 -2.13
C ARG A 189 -2.34 -17.27 -2.37
N GLU A 190 -3.16 -17.41 -1.34
CA GLU A 190 -4.62 -17.26 -1.42
C GLU A 190 -5.08 -15.83 -1.74
N TYR A 191 -4.23 -14.82 -1.51
CA TYR A 191 -4.50 -13.41 -1.84
C TYR A 191 -3.93 -12.99 -3.21
N GLU A 192 -3.06 -13.80 -3.84
CA GLU A 192 -2.47 -13.47 -5.15
C GLU A 192 -3.54 -13.21 -6.21
N ARG A 193 -4.64 -13.99 -6.20
CA ARG A 193 -5.73 -13.78 -7.15
C ARG A 193 -6.38 -12.40 -6.99
N LYS A 194 -6.64 -11.95 -5.75
CA LYS A 194 -7.19 -10.61 -5.49
C LYS A 194 -6.24 -9.51 -5.95
N TYR A 195 -4.93 -9.71 -5.78
CA TYR A 195 -3.91 -8.79 -6.31
C TYR A 195 -3.97 -8.70 -7.84
N PHE A 196 -4.09 -9.82 -8.55
CA PHE A 196 -4.21 -9.82 -10.01
C PHE A 196 -5.56 -9.25 -10.49
N ASP A 197 -6.65 -9.51 -9.78
CA ASP A 197 -7.94 -8.87 -10.08
C ASP A 197 -7.83 -7.34 -9.94
N ARG A 198 -7.07 -6.85 -8.95
CA ARG A 198 -6.76 -5.42 -8.81
C ARG A 198 -5.91 -4.90 -9.98
N ILE A 199 -4.91 -5.64 -10.44
CA ILE A 199 -4.13 -5.32 -11.65
C ILE A 199 -5.06 -5.20 -12.86
N ALA A 200 -5.97 -6.16 -13.05
CA ALA A 200 -6.92 -6.13 -14.16
C ALA A 200 -7.73 -4.83 -14.17
N VAL A 201 -8.20 -4.37 -13.02
CA VAL A 201 -8.90 -3.07 -12.89
C VAL A 201 -8.03 -1.90 -13.38
N GLU A 202 -6.73 -1.88 -13.05
CA GLU A 202 -5.82 -0.84 -13.53
C GLU A 202 -5.60 -0.92 -15.04
N ILE A 203 -5.43 -2.14 -15.60
CA ILE A 203 -5.31 -2.36 -17.05
C ILE A 203 -6.57 -1.90 -17.78
N THR A 204 -7.77 -2.29 -17.33
CA THR A 204 -9.04 -1.92 -17.97
C THR A 204 -9.30 -0.42 -17.93
N ASN A 205 -8.73 0.29 -16.94
CA ASN A 205 -8.81 1.74 -16.83
C ASN A 205 -7.68 2.47 -17.57
N ASN A 206 -6.94 1.79 -18.44
CA ASN A 206 -5.81 2.32 -19.20
C ASN A 206 -4.66 2.88 -18.32
N LYS A 207 -4.54 2.40 -17.07
CA LYS A 207 -3.48 2.82 -16.14
C LYS A 207 -2.27 1.90 -16.27
N TYR A 208 -1.70 1.83 -17.47
CA TYR A 208 -0.60 0.90 -17.76
C TYR A 208 0.66 1.22 -16.94
N PHE A 209 0.97 2.50 -16.73
CA PHE A 209 2.12 2.91 -15.92
C PHE A 209 2.06 2.34 -14.50
N ASN A 210 0.86 2.34 -13.90
CA ASN A 210 0.63 1.74 -12.60
C ASN A 210 1.03 0.26 -12.60
N VAL A 211 0.61 -0.50 -13.61
CA VAL A 211 0.85 -1.95 -13.70
C VAL A 211 2.32 -2.25 -13.97
N PHE A 212 2.94 -1.56 -14.92
CA PHE A 212 4.30 -1.88 -15.36
C PHE A 212 5.40 -1.32 -14.46
N CYS A 213 5.11 -0.33 -13.62
CA CYS A 213 6.08 0.20 -12.66
C CYS A 213 5.97 -0.46 -11.26
N VAL A 214 5.36 -1.64 -11.16
CA VAL A 214 5.33 -2.42 -9.91
C VAL A 214 6.69 -3.04 -9.66
N ASN A 215 7.22 -2.87 -8.44
CA ASN A 215 8.53 -3.40 -8.06
C ASN A 215 8.65 -4.92 -8.29
N GLN A 216 7.56 -5.66 -8.06
CA GLN A 216 7.54 -7.11 -8.20
C GLN A 216 7.77 -7.61 -9.63
N LEU A 217 7.51 -6.80 -10.67
CA LEU A 217 7.74 -7.19 -12.06
C LEU A 217 9.23 -7.45 -12.39
N GLN A 218 10.16 -6.99 -11.54
CA GLN A 218 11.57 -7.31 -11.72
C GLN A 218 11.90 -8.79 -11.43
N TYR A 219 10.99 -9.54 -10.80
CA TYR A 219 11.22 -10.93 -10.43
C TYR A 219 10.57 -11.90 -11.41
N ASP A 220 11.32 -12.89 -11.87
CA ASP A 220 10.86 -13.89 -12.86
C ASP A 220 9.63 -14.67 -12.38
N SER A 221 9.58 -15.04 -11.09
CA SER A 221 8.45 -15.74 -10.50
C SER A 221 7.14 -14.95 -10.62
N PHE A 222 7.21 -13.64 -10.39
CA PHE A 222 6.07 -12.74 -10.56
C PHE A 222 5.73 -12.55 -12.04
N GLN A 223 6.72 -12.35 -12.91
CA GLN A 223 6.48 -12.23 -14.37
C GLN A 223 5.75 -13.46 -14.90
N HIS A 224 6.16 -14.66 -14.50
CA HIS A 224 5.51 -15.89 -14.91
C HIS A 224 4.06 -15.97 -14.42
N ALA A 225 3.80 -15.66 -13.14
CA ALA A 225 2.46 -15.63 -12.57
C ALA A 225 1.56 -14.58 -13.28
N PHE A 226 2.11 -13.40 -13.55
CA PHE A 226 1.43 -12.33 -14.28
C PHE A 226 1.08 -12.76 -15.71
N LEU A 227 2.01 -13.35 -16.46
CA LEU A 227 1.76 -13.83 -17.82
C LEU A 227 0.73 -14.95 -17.86
N LYS A 228 0.78 -15.87 -16.89
CA LYS A 228 -0.24 -16.90 -16.73
C LYS A 228 -1.61 -16.26 -16.52
N PHE A 229 -1.75 -15.33 -15.58
CA PHE A 229 -2.99 -14.58 -15.35
C PHE A 229 -3.51 -13.88 -16.61
N VAL A 230 -2.62 -13.18 -17.33
CA VAL A 230 -2.99 -12.50 -18.59
C VAL A 230 -3.48 -13.51 -19.62
N SER A 231 -2.82 -14.66 -19.77
CA SER A 231 -3.18 -15.69 -20.74
C SER A 231 -4.53 -16.35 -20.45
N GLU A 232 -4.89 -16.49 -19.17
CA GLU A 232 -6.15 -17.06 -18.70
C GLU A 232 -7.31 -16.06 -18.72
N ASN A 233 -7.02 -14.76 -18.85
CA ASN A 233 -8.02 -13.69 -18.88
C ASN A 233 -8.09 -13.06 -20.28
N GLU A 234 -9.03 -13.56 -21.09
CA GLU A 234 -9.18 -13.16 -22.50
C GLU A 234 -9.31 -11.64 -22.68
N MET A 235 -10.10 -10.98 -21.84
CA MET A 235 -10.28 -9.52 -21.90
C MET A 235 -8.96 -8.78 -21.68
N ILE A 236 -8.21 -9.16 -20.64
CA ILE A 236 -6.91 -8.54 -20.33
C ILE A 236 -5.88 -8.86 -21.41
N CYS A 237 -5.81 -10.11 -21.88
CA CYS A 237 -4.95 -10.51 -23.00
C CYS A 237 -5.24 -9.66 -24.24
N LYS A 238 -6.53 -9.46 -24.56
CA LYS A 238 -6.96 -8.62 -25.69
C LYS A 238 -6.50 -7.18 -25.52
N ILE A 239 -6.74 -6.56 -24.36
CA ILE A 239 -6.28 -5.19 -24.08
C ILE A 239 -4.76 -5.09 -24.21
N MET A 240 -4.01 -6.03 -23.64
CA MET A 240 -2.55 -6.01 -23.67
C MET A 240 -1.98 -6.16 -25.08
N THR A 241 -2.67 -6.91 -25.94
CA THR A 241 -2.23 -7.20 -27.32
C THR A 241 -2.75 -6.20 -28.32
N GLU A 242 -3.83 -5.47 -28.06
CA GLU A 242 -4.33 -4.43 -28.98
C GLU A 242 -3.64 -3.09 -28.73
N ASN A 243 -3.20 -2.81 -27.50
CA ASN A 243 -2.56 -1.55 -27.14
C ASN A 243 -1.04 -1.56 -27.33
N MET A 244 -0.46 -0.40 -27.67
CA MET A 244 1.01 -0.23 -27.78
C MET A 244 1.69 0.00 -26.43
N TRP A 245 1.00 0.60 -25.46
CA TRP A 245 1.57 0.96 -24.15
C TRP A 245 2.21 -0.20 -23.38
N PRO A 246 1.60 -1.41 -23.31
CA PRO A 246 2.23 -2.56 -22.68
C PRO A 246 3.58 -2.93 -23.31
N LEU A 247 3.66 -2.88 -24.64
CA LEU A 247 4.89 -3.15 -25.38
C LEU A 247 5.94 -2.07 -25.13
N THR A 248 5.55 -0.80 -25.21
CA THR A 248 6.44 0.34 -24.99
C THR A 248 7.03 0.33 -23.57
N LEU A 249 6.18 0.15 -22.55
CA LEU A 249 6.62 0.16 -21.15
C LEU A 249 7.46 -1.07 -20.81
N SER A 250 7.03 -2.28 -21.24
CA SER A 250 7.81 -3.50 -20.98
C SER A 250 9.17 -3.44 -21.66
N SER A 251 9.25 -2.90 -22.88
CA SER A 251 10.53 -2.71 -23.58
C SER A 251 11.41 -1.68 -22.89
N LEU A 252 10.84 -0.57 -22.42
CA LEU A 252 11.58 0.49 -21.72
C LEU A 252 12.15 -0.01 -20.38
N LEU A 253 11.39 -0.85 -19.68
CA LEU A 253 11.74 -1.38 -18.37
C LEU A 253 12.52 -2.71 -18.42
N GLY A 254 12.78 -3.24 -19.61
CA GLY A 254 13.57 -4.46 -19.80
C GLY A 254 12.84 -5.77 -19.53
N TYR A 255 11.51 -5.79 -19.51
CA TYR A 255 10.71 -7.00 -19.30
C TYR A 255 10.53 -7.79 -20.61
N THR A 256 11.60 -8.44 -21.07
CA THR A 256 11.67 -9.18 -22.34
C THR A 256 10.61 -10.27 -22.46
N GLN A 257 10.33 -11.03 -21.40
CA GLN A 257 9.31 -12.09 -21.43
C GLN A 257 7.91 -11.54 -21.75
N ILE A 258 7.58 -10.36 -21.22
CA ILE A 258 6.28 -9.70 -21.47
C ILE A 258 6.21 -9.19 -22.91
N VAL A 259 7.29 -8.60 -23.40
CA VAL A 259 7.41 -8.14 -24.80
C VAL A 259 7.21 -9.32 -25.75
N GLU A 260 7.91 -10.43 -25.52
CA GLU A 260 7.81 -11.65 -26.32
C GLU A 260 6.39 -12.21 -26.33
N PHE A 261 5.76 -12.31 -25.16
CA PHE A 261 4.38 -12.76 -25.03
C PHE A 261 3.40 -11.91 -25.84
N VAL A 262 3.46 -10.58 -25.69
CA VAL A 262 2.55 -9.65 -26.39
C VAL A 262 2.76 -9.74 -27.90
N MET A 263 4.01 -9.80 -28.36
CA MET A 263 4.34 -9.93 -29.77
C MET A 263 3.91 -11.27 -30.36
N PHE A 264 4.09 -12.36 -29.63
CA PHE A 264 3.62 -13.70 -30.01
C PHE A 264 2.10 -13.71 -30.19
N LYS A 265 1.34 -13.28 -29.18
CA LYS A 265 -0.13 -13.24 -29.25
C LYS A 265 -0.67 -12.31 -30.35
N ARG A 266 0.03 -11.22 -30.65
CA ARG A 266 -0.28 -10.36 -31.81
C ARG A 266 -0.07 -11.09 -33.14
N LYS A 267 1.00 -11.87 -33.27
CA LYS A 267 1.27 -12.68 -34.47
C LYS A 267 0.24 -13.78 -34.64
N ASP A 268 -0.10 -14.52 -33.58
CA ASP A 268 -1.15 -15.56 -33.60
C ASP A 268 -2.50 -15.00 -34.07
N LYS A 269 -2.85 -13.79 -33.61
CA LYS A 269 -4.06 -13.11 -34.07
C LYS A 269 -3.99 -12.69 -35.54
N LYS A 270 -2.81 -12.28 -36.01
CA LYS A 270 -2.58 -11.96 -37.43
C LYS A 270 -2.57 -13.21 -38.30
N SER A 271 -2.04 -14.35 -37.83
CA SER A 271 -2.08 -15.62 -38.56
C SER A 271 -3.51 -16.14 -38.72
N ASN A 272 -4.36 -15.97 -37.69
CA ASN A 272 -5.80 -16.24 -37.76
C ASN A 272 -6.59 -15.23 -38.63
N LEU A 273 -5.96 -14.13 -39.05
CA LEU A 273 -6.50 -13.17 -40.03
C LEU A 273 -5.91 -13.35 -41.44
N THR A 274 -4.88 -14.20 -41.61
CA THR A 274 -4.24 -14.48 -42.91
C THR A 274 -4.62 -15.81 -43.55
N GLU A 275 -5.50 -16.61 -42.94
CA GLU A 275 -6.28 -17.64 -43.66
C GLU A 275 -7.57 -17.06 -44.26
N ILE A 276 -7.46 -15.94 -44.98
CA ILE A 276 -8.35 -15.66 -46.10
C ILE A 276 -7.48 -15.09 -47.22
N LYS A 277 -6.97 -15.96 -48.08
CA LYS A 277 -6.65 -15.62 -49.46
C LYS A 277 -7.19 -16.67 -50.42
N PHE A 278 -8.28 -16.25 -51.07
CA PHE A 278 -8.63 -16.38 -52.49
C PHE A 278 -7.93 -17.46 -53.33
N ASP A 279 -8.73 -18.36 -53.93
CA ASP A 279 -8.99 -18.47 -55.37
C ASP A 279 -10.02 -19.63 -55.56
N SER A 280 -10.99 -19.61 -56.48
CA SER A 280 -10.80 -19.43 -57.91
C SER A 280 -12.05 -18.94 -58.67
N CYS A 281 -11.76 -18.26 -59.77
CA CYS A 281 -12.60 -17.93 -60.92
C CYS A 281 -13.51 -19.05 -61.45
N SER A 282 -14.43 -18.59 -62.31
CA SER A 282 -15.07 -19.24 -63.48
C SER A 282 -16.36 -20.02 -63.21
N ASP A 283 -17.49 -19.41 -63.56
CA ASP A 283 -18.18 -19.67 -64.83
C ASP A 283 -18.89 -18.39 -65.33
#